data_AF-A0A1Q9VUY2-F1
#
_entry.id   AF-A0A1Q9VUY2-F1
#
_cell.length_a   1.000
_cell.length_b   1.000
_cell.length_c   1.000
_cell.angle_alpha   90.00
_cell.angle_beta   90.00
_cell.angle_gamma   90.00
#
_symmetry.space_group_name_H-M   'P 1'
#
loop_
_entity.id
_entity.type
_entity.pdbx_description
1 polymer ?
#
loop_
_entity_poly.entity_id
_entity_poly.type
_entity_poly.pdbx_seq_one_letter_code
_entity_poly.pdbx_strand_id
1 'polypeptide(L)'
;MELQQLTDLLDGAEVDYEVSNEVAVVVLPGERRLKTNTLFIPQDGMFRVEAFVCRAVEEAHAEVYRLLLQHNRKAYGVHYTLDNNNDIYLAGQFPDTTTGEDVQRILGQVLELADGDFNHILELGFETSIRREWEWRIDRGESTRNLEAFQRLRPGYEQERAADRAERADGTSDGAPSVPPTPPGN
;
A
#
# COMPACT_ATOMS: atom_id res chain seq x y z
N MET A 1 -8.23 -17.64 24.03
CA MET A 1 -7.54 -18.59 23.16
C MET A 1 -6.11 -18.66 23.63
N GLU A 2 -5.69 -19.85 24.03
CA GLU A 2 -4.30 -20.12 24.41
C GLU A 2 -3.41 -20.17 23.16
N LEU A 3 -2.11 -19.95 23.32
CA LEU A 3 -1.15 -20.02 22.21
C LEU A 3 -1.22 -21.34 21.44
N GLN A 4 -1.36 -22.47 22.15
CA GLN A 4 -1.47 -23.78 21.50
C GLN A 4 -2.69 -23.87 20.57
N GLN A 5 -3.83 -23.36 21.00
CA GLN A 5 -5.04 -23.36 20.16
C GLN A 5 -4.84 -22.48 18.92
N LEU A 6 -4.14 -21.36 19.08
CA LEU A 6 -3.83 -20.44 17.98
C LEU A 6 -2.89 -21.08 16.97
N THR A 7 -1.85 -21.79 17.42
CA THR A 7 -0.95 -22.51 16.52
C THR A 7 -1.66 -23.65 15.80
N ASP A 8 -2.54 -24.40 16.49
CA ASP A 8 -3.35 -25.45 15.86
C ASP A 8 -4.28 -24.88 14.76
N LEU A 9 -4.83 -23.68 14.98
CA LEU A 9 -5.62 -22.96 13.99
C LEU A 9 -4.78 -22.56 12.77
N LEU A 10 -3.56 -22.06 12.98
CA LEU A 10 -2.64 -21.68 11.89
C LEU A 10 -2.16 -22.89 11.10
N ASP A 11 -1.84 -24.00 11.78
CA ASP A 11 -1.49 -25.28 11.15
C ASP A 11 -2.66 -25.79 10.29
N GLY A 12 -3.89 -25.76 10.82
CA GLY A 12 -5.10 -26.14 10.11
C GLY A 12 -5.47 -25.20 8.95
N ALA A 13 -4.94 -23.98 8.95
CA ALA A 13 -5.05 -23.03 7.85
C ALA A 13 -3.94 -23.18 6.80
N GLU A 14 -2.97 -24.08 7.01
CA GLU A 14 -1.79 -24.27 6.15
C GLU A 14 -0.95 -22.99 6.01
N VAL A 15 -0.73 -22.28 7.12
CA VAL A 15 0.04 -21.03 7.17
C VAL A 15 1.36 -21.26 7.91
N ASP A 16 2.48 -20.89 7.28
CA ASP A 16 3.78 -20.88 7.95
C ASP A 16 3.89 -19.73 8.95
N TYR A 17 4.37 -20.02 10.16
CA TYR A 17 4.60 -19.02 11.22
C TYR A 17 5.85 -19.33 12.05
N GLU A 18 6.34 -18.28 12.71
CA GLU A 18 7.35 -18.39 13.78
C GLU A 18 6.71 -17.96 15.11
N VAL A 19 7.06 -18.62 16.21
CA VAL A 19 6.60 -18.23 17.54
C VAL A 19 7.70 -17.47 18.28
N SER A 20 7.37 -16.30 18.80
CA SER A 20 8.28 -15.48 19.61
C SER A 20 7.49 -14.72 20.68
N ASN A 21 7.96 -14.78 21.93
CA ASN A 21 7.33 -14.09 23.08
C ASN A 21 5.81 -14.32 23.17
N GLU A 22 5.37 -15.57 23.08
CA GLU A 22 3.95 -15.97 23.12
C GLU A 22 3.07 -15.41 21.98
N VAL A 23 3.69 -14.91 20.91
CA VAL A 23 3.02 -14.40 19.70
C VAL A 23 3.43 -15.26 18.51
N ALA A 24 2.46 -15.63 17.66
CA ALA A 24 2.74 -16.25 16.37
C ALA A 24 2.88 -15.17 15.30
N VAL A 25 3.93 -15.26 14.48
CA VAL A 25 4.28 -14.27 13.45
C VAL A 25 4.21 -14.93 12.09
N VAL A 26 3.30 -14.44 11.25
CA VAL A 26 3.14 -14.85 9.85
C VAL A 26 3.80 -13.79 8.97
N VAL A 27 4.67 -14.21 8.05
CA VAL A 27 5.36 -13.30 7.13
C VAL A 27 4.69 -13.35 5.77
N LEU A 28 3.93 -12.31 5.43
CA LEU A 28 3.27 -12.22 4.13
C LEU A 28 4.22 -11.60 3.08
N PRO A 29 4.35 -12.23 1.90
CA PRO A 29 5.08 -11.64 0.79
C PRO A 29 4.25 -10.54 0.14
N GLY A 30 4.81 -9.35 -0.05
CA GLY A 30 4.19 -8.25 -0.80
C GLY A 30 5.00 -7.84 -2.02
N GLU A 31 4.35 -7.17 -2.98
CA GLU A 31 5.00 -6.70 -4.21
C GLU A 31 5.64 -5.33 -4.01
N ARG A 32 4.90 -4.39 -3.41
CA ARG A 32 5.34 -3.01 -3.16
C ARG A 32 6.03 -2.91 -1.81
N ARG A 33 5.53 -3.66 -0.84
CA ARG A 33 6.16 -3.85 0.46
C ARG A 33 6.79 -5.23 0.52
N LEU A 34 8.12 -5.29 0.63
CA LEU A 34 8.89 -6.55 0.56
C LEU A 34 8.35 -7.66 1.47
N LYS A 35 7.96 -7.31 2.71
CA LYS A 35 7.40 -8.23 3.70
C LYS A 35 6.44 -7.50 4.64
N THR A 36 5.33 -8.14 4.95
CA THR A 36 4.39 -7.69 5.99
C THR A 36 4.32 -8.73 7.10
N ASN A 37 4.94 -8.43 8.24
CA ASN A 37 4.83 -9.26 9.43
C ASN A 37 3.45 -9.06 10.05
N THR A 38 2.72 -10.16 10.18
CA THR A 38 1.36 -10.21 10.73
C THR A 38 1.40 -11.02 12.02
N LEU A 39 1.18 -10.35 13.13
CA LEU A 39 1.23 -10.92 14.47
C LEU A 39 -0.15 -11.45 14.84
N PHE A 40 -0.19 -12.68 15.34
CA PHE A 40 -1.36 -13.30 15.95
C PHE A 40 -1.08 -13.43 17.44
N ILE A 41 -1.82 -12.67 18.24
CA ILE A 41 -1.58 -12.44 19.66
C ILE A 41 -2.73 -13.11 20.45
N PRO A 42 -2.44 -14.18 21.22
CA PRO A 42 -3.42 -14.83 22.10
C PRO A 42 -4.04 -13.84 23.11
N GLN A 43 -5.34 -13.97 23.38
CA GLN A 43 -6.11 -13.19 24.37
C GLN A 43 -7.18 -14.09 25.02
N ASP A 44 -7.82 -13.68 26.12
CA ASP A 44 -8.87 -14.50 26.75
C ASP A 44 -10.10 -14.66 25.85
N GLY A 45 -10.44 -15.90 25.45
CA GLY A 45 -11.58 -16.19 24.55
C GLY A 45 -11.47 -15.66 23.11
N MET A 46 -10.34 -15.07 22.72
CA MET A 46 -10.13 -14.46 21.40
C MET A 46 -8.65 -14.40 21.04
N PHE A 47 -8.32 -13.85 19.88
CA PHE A 47 -6.95 -13.43 19.54
C PHE A 47 -7.00 -12.11 18.77
N ARG A 48 -5.89 -11.38 18.81
CA ARG A 48 -5.72 -10.13 18.08
C ARG A 48 -4.76 -10.35 16.92
N VAL A 49 -5.08 -9.76 15.76
CA VAL A 49 -4.20 -9.69 14.61
C VAL A 49 -3.69 -8.28 14.47
N GLU A 50 -2.38 -8.10 14.35
CA GLU A 50 -1.74 -6.81 14.12
C GLU A 50 -0.69 -6.89 13.02
N ALA A 51 -0.70 -5.93 12.10
CA ALA A 51 0.35 -5.77 11.10
C ALA A 51 0.78 -4.30 11.07
N PHE A 52 2.05 -4.04 11.37
CA PHE A 52 2.64 -2.72 11.17
C PHE A 52 2.56 -2.36 9.69
N VAL A 53 2.20 -1.14 9.32
CA VAL A 53 2.15 -0.67 7.92
C VAL A 53 3.31 0.28 7.64
N CYS A 54 3.35 1.42 8.34
CA CYS A 54 4.42 2.39 8.24
C CYS A 54 4.53 3.24 9.51
N ARG A 55 5.64 3.95 9.64
CA ARG A 55 5.84 4.93 10.71
C ARG A 55 4.87 6.10 10.54
N ALA A 56 4.70 6.87 11.61
CA ALA A 56 3.95 8.12 11.56
C ALA A 56 4.34 8.96 10.34
N VAL A 57 3.32 9.41 9.60
CA VAL A 57 3.50 10.27 8.44
C VAL A 57 4.12 11.61 8.84
N GLU A 58 4.90 12.20 7.95
CA GLU A 58 5.60 13.45 8.21
C GLU A 58 4.75 14.67 7.84
N GLU A 59 3.85 14.52 6.86
CA GLU A 59 2.97 15.57 6.36
C GLU A 59 1.59 15.03 5.92
N ALA A 60 0.69 15.93 5.51
CA ALA A 60 -0.65 15.60 5.00
C ALA A 60 -1.48 14.64 5.90
N HIS A 61 -1.34 14.79 7.22
CA HIS A 61 -1.95 13.89 8.22
C HIS A 61 -3.47 13.73 8.03
N ALA A 62 -4.19 14.83 7.80
CA ALA A 62 -5.64 14.80 7.66
C ALA A 62 -6.06 14.03 6.39
N GLU A 63 -5.34 14.23 5.28
CA GLU A 63 -5.57 13.57 4.00
C GLU A 63 -5.29 12.07 4.10
N VAL A 64 -4.15 11.70 4.69
CA VAL A 64 -3.79 10.30 4.94
C VAL A 64 -4.84 9.65 5.83
N TYR A 65 -5.16 10.22 6.99
CA TYR A 65 -6.12 9.59 7.91
C TYR A 65 -7.53 9.50 7.31
N ARG A 66 -7.93 10.48 6.50
CA ARG A 66 -9.19 10.40 5.74
C ARG A 66 -9.17 9.24 4.75
N LEU A 67 -8.06 9.04 4.03
CA LEU A 67 -7.88 7.90 3.12
C LEU A 67 -8.01 6.57 3.88
N LEU A 68 -7.28 6.42 5.00
CA LEU A 68 -7.32 5.20 5.82
C LEU A 68 -8.75 4.90 6.31
N LEU A 69 -9.47 5.91 6.82
CA LEU A 69 -10.86 5.76 7.26
C LEU A 69 -11.82 5.40 6.12
N GLN A 70 -11.59 5.92 4.92
CA GLN A 70 -12.38 5.56 3.74
C GLN A 70 -12.15 4.11 3.32
N HIS A 71 -10.92 3.62 3.44
CA HIS A 71 -10.57 2.24 3.13
C HIS A 71 -11.14 1.27 4.17
N ASN A 72 -11.15 1.66 5.45
CA ASN A 72 -11.77 0.88 6.52
C ASN A 72 -13.24 0.52 6.26
N ARG A 73 -13.97 1.33 5.48
CA ARG A 73 -15.36 1.03 5.10
C ARG A 73 -15.53 -0.30 4.36
N LYS A 74 -14.52 -0.73 3.62
CA LYS A 74 -14.56 -1.95 2.79
C LYS A 74 -13.75 -3.10 3.40
N ALA A 75 -13.00 -2.83 4.45
CA ALA A 75 -12.08 -3.79 5.03
C ALA A 75 -12.81 -4.89 5.82
N TYR A 76 -12.36 -6.12 5.66
CA TYR A 76 -12.88 -7.29 6.37
C TYR A 76 -12.02 -7.63 7.61
N GLY A 77 -12.59 -7.48 8.80
CA GLY A 77 -12.02 -7.97 10.07
C GLY A 77 -10.81 -7.19 10.61
N VAL A 78 -9.95 -6.65 9.74
CA VAL A 78 -8.81 -5.80 10.08
C VAL A 78 -9.02 -4.39 9.55
N HIS A 79 -8.59 -3.39 10.32
CA HIS A 79 -8.79 -1.98 10.00
C HIS A 79 -7.52 -1.18 10.29
N TYR A 80 -7.31 -0.09 9.54
CA TYR A 80 -6.29 0.90 9.86
C TYR A 80 -6.54 1.55 11.21
N THR A 81 -5.48 1.62 11.99
CA THR A 81 -5.41 2.19 13.33
C THR A 81 -4.10 2.95 13.51
N LEU A 82 -4.03 3.76 14.57
CA LEU A 82 -2.83 4.48 14.99
C LEU A 82 -2.44 4.01 16.38
N ASP A 83 -1.13 3.85 16.62
CA ASP A 83 -0.61 3.68 17.97
C ASP A 83 -0.38 5.04 18.66
N ASN A 84 0.21 5.04 19.86
CA ASN A 84 0.51 6.27 20.62
C ASN A 84 1.56 7.17 19.94
N ASN A 85 2.35 6.62 19.02
CA ASN A 85 3.34 7.36 18.24
C ASN A 85 2.79 7.82 16.89
N ASN A 86 1.51 7.53 16.60
CA ASN A 86 0.86 7.70 15.30
C ASN A 86 1.42 6.82 14.19
N ASP A 87 2.13 5.74 14.54
CA ASP A 87 2.48 4.70 13.58
C ASP A 87 1.20 4.01 13.10
N ILE A 88 1.17 3.67 11.82
CA ILE A 88 -0.01 3.12 11.17
C ILE A 88 0.06 1.59 11.23
N TYR A 89 -1.02 0.98 11.74
CA TYR A 89 -1.19 -0.46 11.87
C TYR A 89 -2.50 -0.91 11.22
N LEU A 90 -2.54 -2.13 10.74
CA LEU A 90 -3.79 -2.89 10.59
C LEU A 90 -4.01 -3.70 11.86
N ALA A 91 -5.20 -3.60 12.43
CA ALA A 91 -5.57 -4.33 13.65
C ALA A 91 -6.97 -4.93 13.54
N GLY A 92 -7.14 -6.14 14.10
CA GLY A 92 -8.42 -6.85 14.18
C GLY A 92 -8.47 -7.77 15.40
N GLN A 93 -9.68 -8.07 15.89
CA GLN A 93 -9.92 -8.94 17.04
C GLN A 93 -10.90 -10.03 16.64
N PHE A 94 -10.55 -11.29 16.90
CA PHE A 94 -11.25 -12.46 16.37
C PHE A 94 -11.54 -13.48 17.48
N PRO A 95 -12.75 -14.05 17.52
CA PRO A 95 -13.11 -15.04 18.54
C PRO A 95 -12.35 -16.36 18.35
N ASP A 96 -12.31 -17.19 19.39
CA ASP A 96 -11.77 -18.55 19.30
C ASP A 96 -12.55 -19.49 18.36
N THR A 97 -13.74 -19.09 17.93
CA THR A 97 -14.55 -19.80 16.92
C THR A 97 -14.10 -19.53 15.47
N THR A 98 -13.08 -18.70 15.25
CA THR A 98 -12.55 -18.41 13.91
C THR A 98 -12.00 -19.67 13.23
N THR A 99 -12.30 -19.83 11.95
CA THR A 99 -11.89 -21.00 11.16
C THR A 99 -10.60 -20.74 10.38
N GLY A 100 -9.95 -21.80 9.90
CA GLY A 100 -8.78 -21.65 9.02
C GLY A 100 -9.10 -20.91 7.72
N GLU A 101 -10.32 -21.02 7.20
CA GLU A 101 -10.76 -20.25 6.04
C GLU A 101 -10.86 -18.75 6.35
N ASP A 102 -11.32 -18.40 7.55
CA ASP A 102 -11.34 -17.01 8.01
C ASP A 102 -9.93 -16.47 8.19
N VAL A 103 -8.99 -17.26 8.71
CA VAL A 103 -7.56 -16.89 8.78
C VAL A 103 -7.03 -16.53 7.40
N GLN A 104 -7.30 -17.34 6.38
CA GLN A 104 -6.88 -17.06 5.01
C GLN A 104 -7.49 -15.75 4.48
N ARG A 105 -8.78 -15.48 4.77
CA ARG A 105 -9.43 -14.21 4.42
C ARG A 105 -8.78 -13.01 5.13
N ILE A 106 -8.46 -13.15 6.41
CA ILE A 106 -7.79 -12.11 7.21
C ILE A 106 -6.41 -11.80 6.63
N LEU A 107 -5.60 -12.81 6.36
CA LEU A 107 -4.27 -12.65 5.77
C LEU A 107 -4.34 -12.00 4.39
N GLY A 108 -5.30 -12.42 3.55
CA GLY A 108 -5.56 -11.79 2.25
C GLY A 108 -5.91 -10.31 2.38
N GLN A 109 -6.77 -9.95 3.34
CA GLN A 109 -7.14 -8.56 3.61
C GLN A 109 -5.95 -7.73 4.11
N VAL A 110 -5.11 -8.30 4.99
CA VAL A 110 -3.89 -7.66 5.47
C VAL A 110 -2.95 -7.36 4.30
N LEU A 111 -2.73 -8.34 3.42
CA LEU A 111 -1.87 -8.16 2.26
C LEU A 111 -2.42 -7.10 1.30
N GLU A 112 -3.72 -7.16 0.97
CA GLU A 112 -4.36 -6.22 0.06
C GLU A 112 -4.25 -4.77 0.56
N LEU A 113 -4.54 -4.52 1.83
CA LEU A 113 -4.46 -3.18 2.41
C LEU A 113 -3.00 -2.73 2.54
N ALA A 114 -2.16 -3.55 3.18
CA ALA A 114 -0.79 -3.16 3.49
C ALA A 114 0.08 -2.98 2.24
N ASP A 115 -0.16 -3.72 1.17
CA ASP A 115 0.58 -3.58 -0.10
C ASP A 115 -0.13 -2.60 -1.06
N GLY A 116 -1.46 -2.71 -1.20
CA GLY A 116 -2.25 -1.92 -2.13
C GLY A 116 -2.24 -0.43 -1.84
N ASP A 117 -2.23 -0.04 -0.56
CA ASP A 117 -2.27 1.36 -0.17
C ASP A 117 -0.89 1.96 0.12
N PHE A 118 0.15 1.11 0.22
CA PHE A 118 1.49 1.51 0.69
C PHE A 118 2.04 2.75 -0.03
N ASN A 119 2.11 2.70 -1.36
CA ASN A 119 2.65 3.80 -2.14
C ASN A 119 1.79 5.06 -2.03
N HIS A 120 0.47 4.94 -1.92
CA HIS A 120 -0.41 6.10 -1.80
C HIS A 120 -0.25 6.79 -0.45
N ILE A 121 -0.09 6.01 0.64
CA ILE A 121 0.26 6.54 1.96
C ILE A 121 1.62 7.24 1.89
N LEU A 122 2.62 6.65 1.22
CA LEU A 122 3.95 7.25 1.09
C LEU A 122 3.96 8.53 0.26
N GLU A 123 3.26 8.54 -0.88
CA GLU A 123 3.15 9.72 -1.74
C GLU A 123 2.53 10.91 -1.02
N LEU A 124 1.51 10.68 -0.18
CA LEU A 124 0.86 11.74 0.56
C LEU A 124 1.65 12.14 1.81
N GLY A 125 2.08 11.15 2.60
CA GLY A 125 2.61 11.36 3.94
C GLY A 125 4.10 11.68 4.02
N PHE A 126 4.84 11.51 2.91
CA PHE A 126 6.30 11.63 2.86
C PHE A 126 6.78 12.33 1.57
N GLU A 127 5.92 13.10 0.90
CA GLU A 127 6.22 13.73 -0.40
C GLU A 127 7.56 14.48 -0.39
N THR A 128 7.73 15.38 0.58
CA THR A 128 8.89 16.26 0.75
C THR A 128 10.16 15.44 0.96
N SER A 129 10.09 14.39 1.79
CA SER A 129 11.24 13.53 2.08
C SER A 129 11.61 12.65 0.88
N ILE A 130 10.63 12.15 0.13
CA ILE A 130 10.87 11.42 -1.13
C ILE A 130 11.52 12.33 -2.17
N ARG A 131 11.10 13.60 -2.30
CA ARG A 131 11.72 14.58 -3.20
C ARG A 131 13.19 14.83 -2.85
N ARG A 132 13.49 15.02 -1.56
CA ARG A 132 14.88 15.21 -1.08
C ARG A 132 15.74 13.97 -1.33
N GLU A 133 15.20 12.77 -1.11
CA GLU A 133 15.90 11.53 -1.37
C GLU A 133 16.22 11.37 -2.87
N TRP A 134 15.30 11.77 -3.77
CA TRP A 134 15.57 11.84 -5.21
C TRP A 134 16.75 12.76 -5.54
N GLU A 135 16.72 14.00 -5.05
CA GLU A 135 17.80 14.98 -5.27
C GLU A 135 19.13 14.44 -4.76
N TRP A 136 19.13 13.89 -3.55
CA TRP A 136 20.31 13.32 -2.91
C TRP A 136 20.92 12.15 -3.70
N ARG A 137 20.08 11.23 -4.20
CA ARG A 137 20.57 10.09 -4.98
C ARG A 137 21.11 10.51 -6.33
N ILE A 138 20.44 11.45 -7.01
CA ILE A 138 20.89 11.95 -8.31
C ILE A 138 22.24 12.67 -8.17
N ASP A 139 22.38 13.55 -7.18
CA ASP A 139 23.62 14.30 -6.94
C ASP A 139 24.82 13.38 -6.67
N ARG A 140 24.59 12.25 -5.99
CA ARG A 140 25.64 11.29 -5.60
C ARG A 140 25.82 10.13 -6.57
N GLY A 141 24.99 10.01 -7.60
CA GLY A 141 25.00 8.86 -8.51
C GLY A 141 24.57 7.54 -7.86
N GLU A 142 23.78 7.62 -6.79
CA GLU A 142 23.24 6.46 -6.07
C GLU A 142 22.03 5.85 -6.82
N SER A 143 21.77 4.57 -6.61
CA SER A 143 20.69 3.86 -7.32
C SER A 143 19.30 4.38 -6.94
N THR A 144 18.48 4.81 -7.89
CA THR A 144 17.11 5.30 -7.64
C THR A 144 16.02 4.24 -7.78
N ARG A 145 16.37 2.95 -7.88
CA ARG A 145 15.42 1.86 -8.18
C ARG A 145 14.21 1.83 -7.24
N ASN A 146 14.43 2.06 -5.95
CA ASN A 146 13.35 2.03 -4.96
C ASN A 146 12.42 3.25 -5.03
N LEU A 147 12.82 4.30 -5.75
CA LEU A 147 12.01 5.51 -5.96
C LEU A 147 11.20 5.46 -7.26
N GLU A 148 11.35 4.39 -8.07
CA GLU A 148 10.65 4.24 -9.35
C GLU A 148 9.12 4.27 -9.21
N ALA A 149 8.59 3.84 -8.07
CA ALA A 149 7.16 3.98 -7.78
C ALA A 149 6.71 5.45 -7.68
N PHE A 150 7.62 6.38 -7.41
CA PHE A 150 7.38 7.80 -7.11
C PHE A 150 7.96 8.73 -8.18
N GLN A 151 8.01 8.32 -9.46
CA GLN A 151 8.58 9.12 -10.55
C GLN A 151 7.98 10.52 -10.67
N ARG A 152 6.72 10.70 -10.27
CA ARG A 152 6.04 12.01 -10.27
C ARG A 152 6.68 13.02 -9.33
N LEU A 153 7.39 12.54 -8.31
CA LEU A 153 8.09 13.36 -7.32
C LEU A 153 9.53 13.65 -7.73
N ARG A 154 10.02 13.08 -8.84
CA ARG A 154 11.38 13.30 -9.33
C ARG A 154 11.58 14.78 -9.72
N PRO A 155 12.73 15.39 -9.39
CA PRO A 155 13.11 16.70 -9.93
C PRO A 155 13.04 16.70 -11.46
N GLY A 156 12.53 17.77 -12.06
CA GLY A 156 12.42 17.89 -13.52
C GLY A 156 11.21 17.20 -14.16
N TYR A 157 10.48 16.34 -13.43
CA TYR A 157 9.38 15.53 -13.99
C TYR A 157 8.29 16.37 -14.67
N GLU A 158 7.86 17.47 -14.04
CA GLU A 158 6.81 18.32 -14.59
C GLU A 158 7.26 19.11 -15.82
N GLN A 159 8.53 19.56 -15.82
CA GLN A 159 9.13 20.27 -16.94
C GLN A 159 9.25 19.35 -18.16
N GLU A 160 9.77 18.14 -17.99
CA GLU A 160 9.85 17.11 -19.05
C GLU A 160 8.46 16.79 -19.60
N ARG A 161 7.47 16.56 -18.72
CA ARG A 161 6.08 16.31 -19.16
C ARG A 161 5.45 17.48 -19.89
N ALA A 162 5.81 18.71 -19.56
CA ALA A 162 5.32 19.90 -20.26
C ALA A 162 5.95 20.01 -21.65
N ALA A 163 7.25 19.75 -21.78
CA ALA A 163 7.96 19.70 -23.06
C ALA A 163 7.37 18.61 -23.99
N ASP A 164 7.19 17.38 -23.48
CA ASP A 164 6.58 16.28 -24.24
C ASP A 164 5.17 16.63 -24.77
N ARG A 165 4.38 17.33 -23.95
CA ARG A 165 3.03 17.77 -24.35
C ARG A 165 3.09 18.84 -25.44
N ALA A 166 4.03 19.78 -25.34
CA ALA A 166 4.22 20.81 -26.35
C ALA A 166 4.67 20.22 -27.69
N GLU A 167 5.62 19.27 -27.68
CA GLU A 167 6.09 18.58 -28.88
C GLU A 167 4.98 17.78 -29.58
N ARG A 168 4.13 17.07 -28.82
CA ARG A 168 2.97 16.35 -29.39
C ARG A 168 1.91 17.28 -29.97
N ALA A 169 1.71 18.45 -29.36
CA ALA A 169 0.78 19.45 -29.87
C ALA A 169 1.28 20.05 -31.20
N ASP A 170 2.60 20.24 -31.33
CA ASP A 170 3.24 20.77 -32.54
C ASP A 170 3.30 19.70 -33.67
N GLY A 171 3.51 18.42 -33.33
CA GLY A 171 3.55 17.32 -34.29
C GLY A 171 2.20 16.89 -34.90
N THR A 172 1.06 17.44 -34.45
CA THR A 172 -0.28 17.08 -34.94
C THR A 172 -0.80 18.05 -36.02
N SER A 173 0.00 19.01 -36.50
CA SER A 173 -0.44 19.99 -37.50
C SER A 173 -0.37 19.54 -38.97
N ASP A 174 0.12 18.33 -39.28
CA ASP A 174 0.45 17.93 -40.67
C ASP A 174 -0.50 16.89 -41.30
N GLY A 175 -1.74 16.78 -40.79
CA GLY A 175 -2.71 15.78 -41.27
C GLY A 175 -4.15 16.25 -41.22
N ALA A 176 -4.49 17.35 -41.89
CA ALA A 176 -5.90 17.66 -42.15
C ALA A 176 -6.50 16.59 -43.08
N PRO A 177 -7.65 15.97 -42.75
CA PRO A 177 -8.33 15.09 -43.70
C PRO A 177 -8.87 15.93 -44.86
N SER A 178 -8.51 15.52 -46.07
CA SER A 178 -9.00 16.08 -47.34
C SER A 178 -10.52 16.14 -47.34
N VAL A 179 -11.06 17.33 -47.62
CA VAL A 179 -12.49 17.58 -47.83
C VAL A 179 -13.06 16.55 -48.81
N PRO A 180 -14.16 15.82 -48.50
CA PRO A 180 -14.75 14.91 -49.45
C PRO A 180 -15.41 15.69 -50.60
N PRO A 181 -15.34 15.20 -51.86
CA PRO A 181 -15.91 15.91 -52.99
C PRO A 181 -17.44 15.96 -52.89
N THR A 182 -17.98 17.12 -53.23
CA THR A 182 -19.42 17.39 -53.33
C THR A 182 -20.07 16.47 -54.39
N PRO A 183 -21.22 15.84 -54.12
CA PRO A 183 -21.90 15.03 -55.11
C PRO A 183 -22.51 15.91 -56.21
N PRO A 184 -22.56 15.46 -57.48
CA PRO A 184 -23.22 16.21 -58.54
C PRO A 184 -24.73 16.19 -58.33
N GLY A 185 -25.36 17.34 -58.60
CA GLY A 185 -26.81 17.53 -58.46
C GLY A 185 -27.62 17.04 -59.67
N ASN A 186 -28.87 16.70 -59.34
CA ASN A 186 -30.01 16.24 -60.15
C ASN A 186 -29.95 14.82 -60.75
#